data_AF-A0AAD8JYY1-F1
#
_entry.id   AF-A0AAD8JYY1-F1
#
_cell.length_a   1.000
_cell.length_b   1.000
_cell.length_c   1.000
_cell.angle_alpha   90.00
_cell.angle_beta   90.00
_cell.angle_gamma   90.00
#
_symmetry.space_group_name_H-M   'P 1'
#
loop_
_entity.id
_entity.type
_entity.pdbx_description
1 polymer ?
#
loop_
_entity_poly.entity_id
_entity_poly.type
_entity_poly.pdbx_seq_one_letter_code
_entity_poly.pdbx_strand_id
1 'polypeptide(L)'
;MIMKKTAKFYGLSNEIWRFIFTLLVTSDSGATDLACLSATCRKFHKLSRNPKVLKAVSFEEFDIDEYIEHHHVKDLLCLCARAGNPAAESMLGKALLCNDAFFWGIILEYDLPRIAPHALLSGQLRFQGLVRRYIRDAADEDIAVMRVPLFTYMVFVLGFDMAEYCGMFLAVANMCSFYLEEGFNVEHGIPMAPLRGLYMALPQLTPPSGEAHRARVLEIYDEMIPLPSPK
;
A
#
# COMPACT_ATOMS: atom_id res chain seq x y z
N MET A 1 34.98 26.47 -31.29
CA MET A 1 35.30 26.27 -29.87
C MET A 1 34.00 26.32 -29.08
N ILE A 2 33.36 25.18 -28.85
CA ILE A 2 32.07 25.11 -28.14
C ILE A 2 32.37 25.13 -26.65
N MET A 3 32.05 26.23 -25.96
CA MET A 3 32.19 26.32 -24.51
C MET A 3 31.26 25.29 -23.85
N LYS A 4 31.85 24.26 -23.23
CA LYS A 4 31.16 23.37 -22.29
C LYS A 4 30.66 24.20 -21.10
N LYS A 5 29.38 24.60 -21.12
CA LYS A 5 28.64 24.97 -19.92
C LYS A 5 28.13 23.70 -19.23
N THR A 6 29.03 22.93 -18.64
CA THR A 6 28.64 22.08 -17.51
C THR A 6 28.83 22.92 -16.25
N ALA A 7 27.78 23.63 -15.85
CA ALA A 7 27.75 24.35 -14.59
C ALA A 7 28.16 23.39 -13.45
N LYS A 8 28.93 23.89 -12.47
CA LYS A 8 29.43 23.13 -11.31
C LYS A 8 28.28 22.70 -10.38
N PHE A 9 27.38 21.82 -10.83
CA PHE A 9 26.32 21.22 -10.01
C PHE A 9 26.89 20.40 -8.83
N TYR A 10 28.16 19.99 -8.91
CA TYR A 10 28.83 19.24 -7.86
C TYR A 10 29.08 20.02 -6.56
N GLY A 11 28.98 21.36 -6.57
CA GLY A 11 29.22 22.22 -5.40
C GLY A 11 28.05 22.36 -4.43
N LEU A 12 26.85 21.88 -4.80
CA LEU A 12 25.65 21.94 -3.96
C LEU A 12 25.76 20.96 -2.77
N SER A 13 25.37 21.43 -1.59
CA SER A 13 25.35 20.63 -0.37
C SER A 13 24.41 19.43 -0.50
N ASN A 14 24.66 18.37 0.26
CA ASN A 14 23.79 17.19 0.24
C ASN A 14 22.35 17.50 0.69
N GLU A 15 22.16 18.53 1.52
CA GLU A 15 20.84 18.95 1.98
C GLU A 15 20.02 19.57 0.85
N ILE A 16 20.63 20.46 0.06
CA ILE A 16 19.95 21.06 -1.09
C ILE A 16 19.62 19.99 -2.12
N TRP A 17 20.53 19.04 -2.35
CA TRP A 17 20.25 17.91 -3.22
C TRP A 17 19.11 17.02 -2.70
N ARG A 18 19.03 16.76 -1.39
CA ARG A 18 17.90 16.02 -0.81
C ARG A 18 16.59 16.76 -1.02
N PHE A 19 16.57 18.08 -0.83
CA PHE A 19 15.39 18.90 -1.06
C PHE A 19 14.94 18.84 -2.52
N ILE A 20 15.88 18.99 -3.47
CA ILE A 20 15.60 18.83 -4.91
C ILE A 20 15.05 17.44 -5.21
N PHE A 21 15.67 16.39 -4.65
CA PHE A 21 15.18 15.02 -4.83
C PHE A 21 13.77 14.86 -4.28
N THR A 22 13.50 15.33 -3.07
CA THR A 22 12.16 15.26 -2.48
C THR A 22 11.12 15.96 -3.36
N LEU A 23 11.41 17.14 -3.90
CA LEU A 23 10.50 17.83 -4.81
C LEU A 23 10.27 17.08 -6.13
N LEU A 24 11.32 16.45 -6.67
CA LEU A 24 11.21 15.67 -7.91
C LEU A 24 10.42 14.39 -7.69
N VAL A 25 10.67 13.67 -6.59
CA VAL A 25 9.99 12.39 -6.36
C VAL A 25 8.53 12.55 -5.92
N THR A 26 8.09 13.76 -5.59
CA THR A 26 6.68 14.06 -5.29
C THR A 26 5.87 14.43 -6.54
N SER A 27 6.49 14.47 -7.73
CA SER A 27 5.75 14.62 -8.99
C SER A 27 4.98 13.34 -9.32
N ASP A 28 4.02 13.43 -10.24
CA ASP A 28 3.23 12.31 -10.74
C ASP A 28 4.14 11.17 -11.25
N SER A 29 5.22 11.52 -11.96
CA SER A 29 6.26 10.59 -12.45
C SER A 29 7.39 10.30 -11.44
N GLY A 30 7.14 10.53 -10.15
CA GLY A 30 8.17 10.61 -9.12
C GLY A 30 9.03 9.35 -8.97
N ALA A 31 8.43 8.15 -9.09
CA ALA A 31 9.17 6.89 -9.05
C ALA A 31 10.10 6.72 -10.27
N THR A 32 9.60 7.05 -11.46
CA THR A 32 10.34 7.02 -12.73
C THR A 32 11.51 8.01 -12.69
N ASP A 33 11.25 9.25 -12.27
CA ASP A 33 12.27 10.29 -12.13
C ASP A 33 13.36 9.87 -11.14
N LEU A 34 12.98 9.26 -10.00
CA LEU A 34 13.94 8.75 -9.04
C LEU A 34 14.80 7.64 -9.61
N ALA A 35 14.21 6.70 -10.35
CA ALA A 35 14.92 5.62 -11.01
C ALA A 35 15.97 6.17 -11.99
N CYS A 36 15.55 7.10 -12.86
CA CYS A 36 16.43 7.79 -13.81
C CYS A 36 17.58 8.53 -13.10
N LEU A 37 17.27 9.34 -12.08
CA LEU A 37 18.28 10.07 -11.30
C LEU A 37 19.28 9.13 -10.64
N SER A 38 18.82 8.01 -10.10
CA SER A 38 19.67 7.03 -9.42
C SER A 38 20.70 6.38 -10.34
N ALA A 39 20.40 6.28 -11.64
CA ALA A 39 21.28 5.70 -12.66
C ALA A 39 22.39 6.67 -13.13
N THR A 40 22.24 7.97 -12.88
CA THR A 40 23.18 8.99 -13.42
C THR A 40 24.58 8.96 -12.79
N CYS A 41 24.69 8.91 -11.46
CA CYS A 41 25.96 8.95 -10.76
C CYS A 41 25.89 8.39 -9.33
N ARG A 42 27.05 8.01 -8.77
CA ARG A 42 27.14 7.45 -7.41
C ARG A 42 26.59 8.36 -6.32
N LYS A 43 26.68 9.69 -6.48
CA LYS A 43 26.14 10.65 -5.50
C LYS A 43 24.61 10.59 -5.48
N PHE A 44 23.98 10.61 -6.65
CA PHE A 44 22.53 10.57 -6.80
C PHE A 44 21.98 9.21 -6.41
N HIS A 45 22.67 8.14 -6.77
CA HIS A 45 22.37 6.79 -6.31
C HIS A 45 22.35 6.65 -4.77
N LYS A 46 23.27 7.34 -4.07
CA LYS A 46 23.27 7.36 -2.60
C LYS A 46 22.15 8.22 -2.03
N LEU A 47 21.81 9.33 -2.70
CA LEU A 47 20.74 10.23 -2.28
C LEU A 47 19.35 9.63 -2.51
N SER A 48 19.15 8.90 -3.60
CA SER A 48 17.88 8.22 -3.91
C SER A 48 17.54 7.15 -2.88
N ARG A 49 18.56 6.55 -2.24
CA ARG A 49 18.38 5.60 -1.12
C ARG A 49 18.18 6.25 0.24
N ASN A 50 18.02 7.57 0.30
CA ASN A 50 17.73 8.23 1.56
C ASN A 50 16.29 7.91 2.00
N PRO A 51 16.05 7.47 3.26
CA PRO A 51 14.71 7.13 3.71
C PRO A 51 13.69 8.26 3.58
N LYS A 52 14.10 9.53 3.75
CA LYS A 52 13.20 10.68 3.58
C LYS A 52 12.77 10.89 2.12
N VAL A 53 13.67 10.58 1.17
CA VAL A 53 13.37 10.65 -0.26
C VAL A 53 12.46 9.49 -0.63
N LEU A 54 12.84 8.25 -0.28
CA LEU A 54 12.06 7.04 -0.53
C LEU A 54 10.63 7.13 0.04
N LYS A 55 10.46 7.69 1.25
CA LYS A 55 9.16 7.90 1.87
C LYS A 55 8.26 8.89 1.11
N ALA A 56 8.84 9.81 0.35
CA ALA A 56 8.14 10.87 -0.37
C ALA A 56 7.86 10.54 -1.85
N VAL A 57 8.32 9.39 -2.34
CA VAL A 57 8.13 8.97 -3.73
C VAL A 57 6.65 8.80 -4.05
N SER A 58 6.17 9.48 -5.08
CA SER A 58 4.86 9.27 -5.67
C SER A 58 4.86 8.05 -6.58
N PHE A 59 3.78 7.28 -6.51
CA PHE A 59 3.48 6.15 -7.39
C PHE A 59 2.17 6.41 -8.15
N GLU A 60 1.74 7.66 -8.32
CA GLU A 60 0.44 7.99 -8.94
C GLU A 60 0.31 7.52 -10.39
N GLU A 61 1.41 7.53 -11.16
CA GLU A 61 1.41 7.00 -12.53
C GLU A 61 1.42 5.46 -12.61
N PHE A 62 1.65 4.77 -11.49
CA PHE A 62 1.68 3.31 -11.46
C PHE A 62 0.30 2.78 -11.11
N ASP A 63 -0.24 1.92 -11.96
CA ASP A 63 -1.38 1.10 -11.54
C ASP A 63 -0.94 0.22 -10.36
N ILE A 64 -1.83 0.02 -9.40
CA ILE A 64 -1.56 -0.87 -8.28
C ILE A 64 -1.28 -2.29 -8.82
N ASP A 65 -1.78 -2.69 -9.99
CA ASP A 65 -1.45 -3.97 -10.64
C ASP A 65 -0.05 -4.05 -11.29
N GLU A 66 0.67 -2.93 -11.43
CA GLU A 66 2.04 -2.89 -11.99
C GLU A 66 3.12 -3.38 -11.00
N TYR A 67 2.75 -3.82 -9.79
CA TYR A 67 3.71 -4.36 -8.81
C TYR A 67 4.52 -5.56 -9.35
N ILE A 68 4.02 -6.28 -10.35
CA ILE A 68 4.68 -7.44 -10.94
C ILE A 68 6.00 -7.04 -11.61
N GLU A 69 6.05 -5.84 -12.19
CA GLU A 69 7.28 -5.33 -12.81
C GLU A 69 8.39 -5.07 -11.78
N HIS A 70 8.02 -5.04 -10.49
CA HIS A 70 8.91 -4.76 -9.37
C HIS A 70 9.43 -6.00 -8.63
N HIS A 71 9.51 -7.16 -9.30
CA HIS A 71 10.01 -8.42 -8.74
C HIS A 71 11.52 -8.44 -8.49
N HIS A 72 12.02 -7.52 -7.66
CA HIS A 72 13.41 -7.52 -7.19
C HIS A 72 13.53 -6.91 -5.77
N VAL A 73 14.27 -7.58 -4.87
CA VAL A 73 14.36 -7.20 -3.42
C VAL A 73 14.90 -5.78 -3.19
N LYS A 74 15.74 -5.30 -4.11
CA LYS A 74 16.34 -3.95 -4.06
C LYS A 74 15.63 -2.97 -4.99
N ASP A 75 14.48 -3.36 -5.52
CA ASP A 75 13.72 -2.47 -6.37
C ASP A 75 13.11 -1.32 -5.57
N LEU A 76 12.76 -0.26 -6.27
CA LEU A 76 12.26 0.98 -5.72
C LEU A 76 11.01 0.76 -4.87
N LEU A 77 10.08 -0.09 -5.32
CA LEU A 77 8.86 -0.43 -4.56
C LEU A 77 9.18 -0.98 -3.17
N CYS A 78 10.03 -2.01 -3.10
CA CYS A 78 10.48 -2.59 -1.83
C CYS A 78 11.24 -1.59 -0.95
N LEU A 79 12.10 -0.75 -1.55
CA LEU A 79 12.86 0.27 -0.82
C LEU A 79 11.96 1.36 -0.25
N CYS A 80 10.94 1.79 -1.00
CA CYS A 80 9.95 2.78 -0.58
C CYS A 80 9.06 2.24 0.54
N ALA A 81 8.53 1.02 0.39
CA ALA A 81 7.72 0.39 1.43
C ALA A 81 8.49 0.23 2.74
N ARG A 82 9.76 -0.22 2.66
CA ARG A 82 10.67 -0.29 3.81
C ARG A 82 10.92 1.08 4.47
N ALA A 83 10.97 2.16 3.68
CA ALA A 83 11.06 3.52 4.19
C ALA A 83 9.74 4.09 4.78
N GLY A 84 8.66 3.31 4.75
CA GLY A 84 7.34 3.71 5.26
C GLY A 84 6.56 4.60 4.28
N ASN A 85 6.77 4.40 2.98
CA ASN A 85 5.97 5.05 1.93
C ASN A 85 4.56 4.41 1.87
N PRO A 86 3.48 5.17 2.10
CA PRO A 86 2.12 4.60 2.17
C PRO A 86 1.65 3.93 0.88
N ALA A 87 1.94 4.52 -0.29
CA ALA A 87 1.53 3.98 -1.58
C ALA A 87 2.24 2.65 -1.86
N ALA A 88 3.56 2.61 -1.67
CA ALA A 88 4.34 1.39 -1.84
C ALA A 88 3.93 0.29 -0.84
N GLU A 89 3.65 0.66 0.42
CA GLU A 89 3.12 -0.27 1.42
C GLU A 89 1.77 -0.85 1.00
N SER A 90 0.88 -0.02 0.41
CA SER A 90 -0.42 -0.43 -0.11
C SER A 90 -0.30 -1.38 -1.30
N MET A 91 0.52 -1.04 -2.30
CA MET A 91 0.77 -1.89 -3.48
C MET A 91 1.32 -3.27 -3.08
N LEU A 92 2.28 -3.32 -2.14
CA LEU A 92 2.77 -4.59 -1.63
C LEU A 92 1.69 -5.34 -0.83
N GLY A 93 0.82 -4.63 -0.11
CA GLY A 93 -0.35 -5.22 0.53
C GLY A 93 -1.28 -5.93 -0.48
N LYS A 94 -1.57 -5.29 -1.62
CA LYS A 94 -2.32 -5.90 -2.73
C LYS A 94 -1.62 -7.15 -3.24
N ALA A 95 -0.32 -7.06 -3.55
CA ALA A 95 0.45 -8.18 -4.07
C ALA A 95 0.40 -9.42 -3.15
N LEU A 96 0.47 -9.22 -1.84
CA LEU A 96 0.35 -10.31 -0.86
C LEU A 96 -1.05 -10.93 -0.85
N LEU A 97 -2.10 -10.11 -0.93
CA LEU A 97 -3.48 -10.59 -1.01
C LEU A 97 -3.72 -11.38 -2.30
N CYS A 98 -3.15 -10.94 -3.42
CA CYS A 98 -3.14 -11.67 -4.69
C CYS A 98 -2.24 -12.92 -4.68
N ASN A 99 -1.68 -13.29 -3.53
CA ASN A 99 -0.83 -14.46 -3.35
C ASN A 99 0.41 -14.46 -4.26
N ASP A 100 1.01 -13.28 -4.47
CA ASP A 100 2.26 -13.15 -5.21
C ASP A 100 3.41 -13.85 -4.47
N ALA A 101 3.83 -15.00 -5.00
CA ALA A 101 4.83 -15.86 -4.40
C ALA A 101 6.19 -15.17 -4.22
N PHE A 102 6.54 -14.23 -5.10
CA PHE A 102 7.80 -13.51 -5.00
C PHE A 102 7.82 -12.62 -3.75
N PHE A 103 6.79 -11.79 -3.55
CA PHE A 103 6.72 -10.91 -2.38
C PHE A 103 6.53 -11.69 -1.08
N TRP A 104 5.78 -12.80 -1.10
CA TRP A 104 5.74 -13.73 0.03
C TRP A 104 7.13 -14.29 0.37
N GLY A 105 7.91 -14.69 -0.65
CA GLY A 105 9.30 -15.14 -0.48
C GLY A 105 10.20 -14.05 0.11
N ILE A 106 10.07 -12.79 -0.32
CA ILE A 106 10.81 -11.68 0.28
C ILE A 106 10.54 -11.58 1.78
N ILE A 107 9.28 -11.55 2.17
CA ILE A 107 8.89 -11.32 3.56
C ILE A 107 9.29 -12.50 4.45
N LEU A 108 9.06 -13.73 3.97
CA LEU A 108 9.33 -14.95 4.73
C LEU A 108 10.82 -15.32 4.77
N GLU A 109 11.60 -15.03 3.72
CA GLU A 109 13.00 -15.46 3.66
C GLU A 109 14.01 -14.37 4.04
N TYR A 110 13.71 -13.09 3.72
CA TYR A 110 14.66 -11.98 3.89
C TYR A 110 14.35 -11.12 5.11
N ASP A 111 13.07 -10.96 5.46
CA ASP A 111 12.64 -10.09 6.55
C ASP A 111 12.32 -10.84 7.85
N LEU A 112 12.41 -12.18 7.89
CA LEU A 112 12.57 -12.91 9.17
C LEU A 112 13.89 -12.50 9.83
N PRO A 113 13.98 -12.40 11.17
CA PRO A 113 15.12 -11.81 11.85
C PRO A 113 16.38 -12.67 11.66
N ARG A 114 17.10 -12.44 10.56
CA ARG A 114 18.52 -12.78 10.52
C ARG A 114 19.18 -11.90 11.56
N ILE A 115 19.72 -12.55 12.57
CA ILE A 115 20.62 -12.01 13.60
C ILE A 115 21.89 -11.51 12.90
N ALA A 116 21.78 -10.45 12.10
CA ALA A 116 22.84 -9.91 11.29
C ALA A 116 23.01 -8.43 11.65
N PRO A 117 24.13 -8.03 12.27
CA PRO A 117 24.37 -6.68 12.79
C PRO A 117 24.55 -5.61 11.69
N HIS A 118 24.29 -5.95 10.42
CA HIS A 118 24.52 -5.11 9.25
C HIS A 118 23.33 -5.10 8.28
N ALA A 119 22.09 -5.30 8.75
CA ALA A 119 20.89 -5.03 7.97
C ALA A 119 20.75 -3.52 7.72
N LEU A 120 21.58 -3.02 6.78
CA LEU A 120 21.53 -1.67 6.27
C LEU A 120 20.24 -1.50 5.47
N LEU A 121 19.46 -0.48 5.87
CA LEU A 121 18.29 0.12 5.23
C LEU A 121 16.94 -0.29 5.87
N SER A 122 16.64 0.42 6.97
CA SER A 122 15.31 0.82 7.51
C SER A 122 14.08 0.01 7.13
N GLY A 123 13.39 -0.54 8.14
CA GLY A 123 12.02 -1.06 8.09
C GLY A 123 11.91 -2.53 7.70
N GLN A 124 11.27 -3.33 8.55
CA GLN A 124 10.87 -4.72 8.24
C GLN A 124 9.53 -4.66 7.50
N LEU A 125 9.43 -5.30 6.32
CA LEU A 125 8.17 -5.47 5.58
C LEU A 125 7.31 -6.48 6.33
N ARG A 126 6.48 -5.97 7.24
CA ARG A 126 5.55 -6.80 7.99
C ARG A 126 4.28 -6.95 7.19
N PHE A 127 4.02 -8.17 6.70
CA PHE A 127 2.84 -8.46 5.90
C PHE A 127 1.53 -8.02 6.55
N GLN A 128 1.45 -8.02 7.89
CA GLN A 128 0.27 -7.49 8.61
C GLN A 128 0.12 -5.98 8.42
N GLY A 129 1.21 -5.23 8.54
CA GLY A 129 1.21 -3.78 8.33
C GLY A 129 0.88 -3.41 6.89
N LEU A 130 1.40 -4.18 5.92
CA LEU A 130 1.16 -3.96 4.49
C LEU A 130 -0.31 -4.23 4.10
N VAL A 131 -0.88 -5.35 4.53
CA VAL A 131 -2.30 -5.64 4.25
C VAL A 131 -3.23 -4.65 4.96
N ARG A 132 -2.92 -4.29 6.20
CA ARG A 132 -3.65 -3.23 6.91
C ARG A 132 -3.59 -1.89 6.20
N ARG A 133 -2.42 -1.53 5.65
CA ARG A 133 -2.25 -0.33 4.83
C ARG A 133 -3.15 -0.39 3.59
N TYR A 134 -3.14 -1.51 2.88
CA TYR A 134 -3.98 -1.71 1.70
C TYR A 134 -5.47 -1.54 2.02
N ILE A 135 -6.00 -2.23 3.04
CA ILE A 135 -7.41 -2.10 3.45
C ILE A 135 -7.80 -0.64 3.72
N ARG A 136 -6.87 0.16 4.25
CA ARG A 136 -7.12 1.57 4.54
C ARG A 136 -7.08 2.45 3.29
N ASP A 137 -6.03 2.32 2.49
CA ASP A 137 -5.64 3.34 1.52
C ASP A 137 -5.93 2.93 0.06
N ALA A 138 -6.32 1.68 -0.21
CA ALA A 138 -6.65 1.22 -1.57
C ALA A 138 -7.89 1.91 -2.14
N ALA A 139 -7.95 2.05 -3.46
CA ALA A 139 -9.13 2.54 -4.16
C ALA A 139 -10.36 1.64 -3.92
N ASP A 140 -11.55 2.20 -4.10
CA ASP A 140 -12.81 1.52 -3.79
C ASP A 140 -13.09 0.36 -4.76
N GLU A 141 -12.78 0.57 -6.04
CA GLU A 141 -12.87 -0.42 -7.11
C GLU A 141 -11.97 -1.63 -6.83
N ASP A 142 -10.78 -1.33 -6.31
CA ASP A 142 -9.78 -2.31 -5.91
C ASP A 142 -10.30 -3.17 -4.74
N ILE A 143 -10.91 -2.55 -3.72
CA ILE A 143 -11.48 -3.29 -2.59
C ILE A 143 -12.69 -4.14 -3.00
N ALA A 144 -13.50 -3.67 -3.95
CA ALA A 144 -14.71 -4.38 -4.38
C ALA A 144 -14.42 -5.82 -4.83
N VAL A 145 -13.27 -6.03 -5.50
CA VAL A 145 -12.86 -7.35 -6.03
C VAL A 145 -12.06 -8.20 -5.04
N MET A 146 -11.70 -7.66 -3.87
CA MET A 146 -10.75 -8.29 -2.92
C MET A 146 -11.40 -9.23 -1.89
N ARG A 147 -12.68 -9.56 -2.02
CA ARG A 147 -13.38 -10.42 -1.05
C ARG A 147 -12.66 -11.76 -0.82
N VAL A 148 -12.41 -12.51 -1.90
CA VAL A 148 -11.78 -13.85 -1.82
C VAL A 148 -10.31 -13.76 -1.37
N PRO A 149 -9.48 -12.87 -1.94
CA PRO A 149 -8.13 -12.60 -1.44
C PRO A 149 -8.07 -12.30 0.06
N LEU A 150 -8.91 -11.37 0.53
CA LEU A 150 -8.97 -11.00 1.94
C LEU A 150 -9.42 -12.17 2.81
N PHE A 151 -10.44 -12.92 2.43
CA PHE A 151 -10.87 -14.11 3.19
C PHE A 151 -9.74 -15.12 3.34
N THR A 152 -9.05 -15.43 2.25
CA THR A 152 -7.94 -16.38 2.23
C THR A 152 -6.82 -15.92 3.16
N TYR A 153 -6.48 -14.63 3.09
CA TYR A 153 -5.50 -14.03 3.98
C TYR A 153 -5.94 -14.09 5.46
N MET A 154 -7.20 -13.78 5.77
CA MET A 154 -7.69 -13.82 7.16
C MET A 154 -7.67 -15.24 7.72
N VAL A 155 -8.04 -16.25 6.91
CA VAL A 155 -7.89 -17.67 7.29
C VAL A 155 -6.43 -18.00 7.56
N PHE A 156 -5.51 -17.53 6.71
CA PHE A 156 -4.08 -17.77 6.89
C PHE A 156 -3.53 -17.17 8.19
N VAL A 157 -3.94 -15.96 8.55
CA VAL A 157 -3.41 -15.25 9.74
C VAL A 157 -4.11 -15.62 11.03
N LEU A 158 -5.44 -15.76 11.02
CA LEU A 158 -6.25 -15.98 12.23
C LEU A 158 -6.69 -17.43 12.41
N GLY A 159 -6.75 -18.20 11.33
CA GLY A 159 -7.49 -19.46 11.27
C GLY A 159 -8.97 -19.24 10.96
N PHE A 160 -9.62 -20.26 10.41
CA PHE A 160 -11.03 -20.20 9.99
C PHE A 160 -11.97 -19.88 11.17
N ASP A 161 -11.89 -20.68 12.24
CA ASP A 161 -12.80 -20.58 13.39
C ASP A 161 -12.72 -19.21 14.08
N MET A 162 -11.51 -18.65 14.18
CA MET A 162 -11.30 -17.36 14.82
C MET A 162 -11.81 -16.21 13.94
N ALA A 163 -11.55 -16.26 12.63
CA ALA A 163 -12.05 -15.27 11.68
C ALA A 163 -13.59 -15.27 11.60
N GLU A 164 -14.22 -16.43 11.76
CA GLU A 164 -15.67 -16.54 11.91
C GLU A 164 -16.15 -15.96 13.25
N TYR A 165 -15.54 -16.38 14.36
CA TYR A 165 -15.93 -15.95 15.71
C TYR A 165 -15.86 -14.43 15.92
N CYS A 166 -14.81 -13.76 15.44
CA CYS A 166 -14.67 -12.30 15.56
C CYS A 166 -15.47 -11.51 14.51
N GLY A 167 -16.19 -12.21 13.62
CA GLY A 167 -16.99 -11.58 12.58
C GLY A 167 -16.20 -10.96 11.43
N MET A 168 -14.91 -11.32 11.27
CA MET A 168 -14.05 -10.78 10.22
C MET A 168 -14.59 -11.06 8.82
N PHE A 169 -15.08 -12.27 8.56
CA PHE A 169 -15.66 -12.62 7.25
C PHE A 169 -16.87 -11.76 6.91
N LEU A 170 -17.75 -11.53 7.88
CA LEU A 170 -18.93 -10.68 7.68
C LEU A 170 -18.54 -9.22 7.43
N ALA A 171 -17.56 -8.70 8.18
CA ALA A 171 -17.07 -7.34 7.99
C ALA A 171 -16.47 -7.14 6.60
N VAL A 172 -15.60 -8.05 6.15
CA VAL A 172 -15.00 -8.01 4.81
C VAL A 172 -16.07 -8.21 3.72
N ALA A 173 -17.02 -9.13 3.92
CA ALA A 173 -18.12 -9.33 2.97
C ALA A 173 -18.91 -8.04 2.76
N ASN A 174 -19.34 -7.40 3.85
CA ASN A 174 -20.11 -6.15 3.81
C ASN A 174 -19.31 -5.03 3.13
N MET A 175 -18.02 -4.89 3.47
CA MET A 175 -17.15 -3.88 2.86
C MET A 175 -17.03 -4.06 1.35
N CYS A 176 -16.68 -5.25 0.86
CA CYS A 176 -16.54 -5.48 -0.58
C CYS A 176 -17.89 -5.39 -1.32
N SER A 177 -19.00 -5.86 -0.71
CA SER A 177 -20.33 -5.74 -1.31
C SER A 177 -20.75 -4.29 -1.48
N PHE A 178 -20.49 -3.45 -0.48
CA PHE A 178 -20.82 -2.03 -0.53
C PHE A 178 -20.17 -1.36 -1.75
N TYR A 179 -18.85 -1.51 -1.92
CA TYR A 179 -18.13 -0.90 -3.04
C TYR A 179 -18.51 -1.50 -4.40
N LEU A 180 -18.81 -2.80 -4.44
CA LEU A 180 -19.31 -3.44 -5.65
C LEU A 180 -20.66 -2.84 -6.06
N GLU A 181 -21.59 -2.68 -5.12
CA GLU A 181 -22.91 -2.09 -5.37
C GLU A 181 -22.84 -0.61 -5.75
N GLU A 182 -21.97 0.19 -5.11
CA GLU A 182 -21.75 1.59 -5.51
C GLU A 182 -21.18 1.70 -6.92
N GLY A 183 -20.18 0.89 -7.29
CA GLY A 183 -19.60 0.87 -8.63
C GLY A 183 -20.64 0.54 -9.71
N PHE A 184 -21.48 -0.47 -9.49
CA PHE A 184 -22.57 -0.81 -10.42
C PHE A 184 -23.62 0.29 -10.55
N ASN A 185 -23.96 0.98 -9.47
CA ASN A 185 -24.97 2.05 -9.46
C ASN A 185 -24.51 3.31 -10.23
N VAL A 186 -23.21 3.62 -10.19
CA VAL A 186 -22.63 4.76 -10.92
C VAL A 186 -22.64 4.51 -12.44
N GLU A 187 -22.29 3.29 -12.88
CA GLU A 187 -22.22 2.98 -14.32
C GLU A 187 -23.59 2.87 -15.00
N HIS A 188 -24.62 2.43 -14.28
CA HIS A 188 -25.92 2.11 -14.90
C HIS A 188 -27.00 3.17 -14.65
N GLY A 189 -26.74 4.19 -13.82
CA GLY A 189 -27.68 5.27 -13.54
C GLY A 189 -29.05 4.78 -13.02
N ILE A 190 -29.11 3.56 -12.48
CA ILE A 190 -30.35 2.96 -11.99
C ILE A 190 -30.59 3.50 -10.58
N PRO A 191 -31.62 4.33 -10.36
CA PRO A 191 -32.00 4.68 -9.00
C PRO A 191 -32.53 3.40 -8.37
N MET A 192 -31.87 2.91 -7.33
CA MET A 192 -32.41 1.83 -6.50
C MET A 192 -33.75 2.32 -5.92
N ALA A 193 -34.85 1.85 -6.50
CA ALA A 193 -36.12 1.83 -5.78
C ALA A 193 -35.87 0.97 -4.54
N PRO A 194 -36.09 1.49 -3.32
CA PRO A 194 -35.85 0.71 -2.11
C PRO A 194 -36.67 -0.56 -2.23
N LEU A 195 -36.06 -1.72 -1.96
CA LEU A 195 -36.73 -3.02 -1.88
C LEU A 195 -37.84 -2.92 -0.81
N ARG A 196 -39.02 -2.47 -1.26
CA ARG A 196 -40.22 -2.28 -0.46
C ARG A 196 -40.77 -3.65 -0.13
N GLY A 197 -40.41 -4.14 1.04
CA GLY A 197 -41.05 -5.32 1.58
C GLY A 197 -40.38 -5.88 2.83
N LEU A 198 -40.07 -5.04 3.85
CA LEU A 198 -39.99 -5.45 5.27
C LEU A 198 -39.57 -4.30 6.23
N TYR A 199 -39.07 -3.17 5.73
CA TYR A 199 -38.60 -2.04 6.57
C TYR A 199 -39.69 -1.02 6.92
N MET A 200 -40.78 -1.46 7.54
CA MET A 200 -41.69 -0.54 8.23
C MET A 200 -41.39 -0.63 9.73
N ALA A 201 -40.82 0.45 10.30
CA ALA A 201 -40.60 0.72 11.73
C ALA A 201 -39.21 0.47 12.36
N LEU A 202 -38.13 0.86 11.68
CA LEU A 202 -36.91 1.30 12.38
C LEU A 202 -36.55 2.72 11.91
N PRO A 203 -36.08 3.62 12.79
CA PRO A 203 -35.53 4.90 12.35
C PRO A 203 -34.47 4.60 11.28
N GLN A 204 -34.58 5.28 10.13
CA GLN A 204 -33.64 5.16 9.02
C GLN A 204 -32.28 5.63 9.51
N LEU A 205 -31.54 4.73 10.15
CA LEU A 205 -30.11 4.84 10.31
C LEU A 205 -29.59 4.94 8.89
N THR A 206 -28.96 6.06 8.55
CA THR A 206 -28.22 6.22 7.31
C THR A 206 -27.36 4.98 7.12
N PRO A 207 -27.43 4.29 5.97
CA PRO A 207 -26.59 3.13 5.74
C PRO A 207 -25.12 3.50 5.98
N PRO A 208 -24.32 2.61 6.58
CA PRO A 208 -22.91 2.87 6.85
C PRO A 208 -22.19 3.26 5.55
N SER A 209 -21.30 4.26 5.64
CA SER A 209 -20.45 4.66 4.51
C SER A 209 -19.38 3.62 4.22
N GLY A 210 -18.76 3.69 3.03
CA GLY A 210 -17.59 2.87 2.70
C GLY A 210 -16.46 3.03 3.73
N GLU A 211 -16.20 4.25 4.19
CA GLU A 211 -15.23 4.51 5.26
C GLU A 211 -15.61 3.79 6.57
N ALA A 212 -16.89 3.77 6.93
CA ALA A 212 -17.36 3.05 8.12
C ALA A 212 -17.16 1.53 7.99
N HIS A 213 -17.36 0.98 6.79
CA HIS A 213 -17.06 -0.42 6.49
C HIS A 213 -15.56 -0.74 6.61
N ARG A 214 -14.69 0.11 6.03
CA ARG A 214 -13.22 -0.03 6.17
C ARG A 214 -12.78 0.07 7.62
N ALA A 215 -13.29 1.07 8.35
CA ALA A 215 -12.99 1.27 9.76
C ALA A 215 -13.38 0.05 10.60
N ARG A 216 -14.52 -0.59 10.31
CA ARG A 216 -14.95 -1.80 11.01
C ARG A 216 -14.02 -2.98 10.76
N VAL A 217 -13.59 -3.20 9.51
CA VAL A 217 -12.61 -4.25 9.20
C VAL A 217 -11.29 -3.98 9.94
N LEU A 218 -10.81 -2.74 9.91
CA LEU A 218 -9.57 -2.33 10.58
C LEU A 218 -9.64 -2.44 12.11
N GLU A 219 -10.79 -2.15 12.72
CA GLU A 219 -11.02 -2.31 14.16
C GLU A 219 -10.84 -3.77 14.59
N ILE A 220 -11.52 -4.70 13.92
CA ILE A 220 -11.39 -6.14 14.20
C ILE A 220 -9.95 -6.59 13.90
N TYR A 221 -9.37 -6.09 12.80
CA TYR A 221 -8.00 -6.44 12.41
C TYR A 221 -6.99 -6.06 13.51
N ASP A 222 -7.09 -4.84 14.05
CA ASP A 222 -6.18 -4.31 15.05
C ASP A 222 -6.34 -4.98 16.42
N GLU A 223 -7.56 -5.39 16.76
CA GLU A 223 -7.84 -6.18 17.96
C GLU A 223 -7.19 -7.57 17.89
N MET A 224 -7.30 -8.22 16.74
CA MET A 224 -6.85 -9.60 16.55
C MET A 224 -5.35 -9.70 16.22
N ILE A 225 -4.79 -8.66 15.60
CA ILE A 225 -3.41 -8.64 15.10
C ILE A 225 -2.74 -7.34 15.58
N PRO A 226 -2.35 -7.27 16.87
CA PRO A 226 -1.78 -6.06 17.43
C PRO A 226 -0.44 -5.76 16.75
N LEU A 227 -0.38 -4.63 16.03
CA LEU A 227 0.89 -4.12 15.52
C LEU A 227 1.70 -3.56 16.69
N PRO A 228 2.97 -3.95 16.86
CA PRO A 228 3.79 -3.40 17.93
C PRO A 228 4.03 -1.90 17.66
N SER A 229 3.89 -1.12 18.73
CA SER A 229 4.05 0.34 18.70
C SER A 229 5.41 0.74 18.11
N PRO A 230 5.45 1.78 17.24
CA PRO A 230 6.71 2.29 16.69
C PRO A 230 7.60 2.75 17.85
N LYS A 231 8.82 2.22 17.92
CA LYS A 231 9.86 2.68 18.83
C LYS A 231 10.57 3.89 18.26
#